data_AF-A0A1G2HRE5-F1
#
_entry.id   AF-A0A1G2HRE5-F1
#
_cell.length_a   1.000
_cell.length_b   1.000
_cell.length_c   1.000
_cell.angle_alpha   90.00
_cell.angle_beta   90.00
_cell.angle_gamma   90.00
#
_symmetry.space_group_name_H-M   'P 1'
#
loop_
_entity.id
_entity.type
_entity.pdbx_description
1 polymer ?
#
loop_
_entity_poly.entity_id
_entity_poly.type
_entity_poly.pdbx_seq_one_letter_code
_entity_poly.pdbx_strand_id
1 'polypeptide(L)'
;RHAWTYSYRDRKVKKRDFRQLWQLQINAAVRPLGINYSRFINGLKKKNIEIDRKVMSQLIAKYPDIFAKIVEEVRGEAKEVKSVK
;
A
#
# COMPACT_ATOMS: atom_id res chain seq x y z
N ARG A 1 6.41 11.90 -37.24
CA ARG A 1 7.54 12.04 -36.28
C ARG A 1 7.00 12.03 -34.83
N HIS A 2 6.34 10.94 -34.41
CA HIS A 2 5.58 10.89 -33.12
C HIS A 2 6.00 9.74 -32.19
N ALA A 3 6.77 8.75 -32.67
CA ALA A 3 7.15 7.59 -31.85
C ALA A 3 8.02 7.98 -30.63
N TRP A 4 8.92 8.95 -30.79
CA TRP A 4 9.83 9.40 -29.73
C TRP A 4 9.12 10.15 -28.60
N THR A 5 8.12 10.97 -28.91
CA THR A 5 7.34 11.73 -27.92
C THR A 5 6.44 10.81 -27.12
N TYR A 6 5.80 9.83 -27.76
CA TYR A 6 5.01 8.81 -27.06
C TYR A 6 5.89 7.92 -26.17
N SER A 7 7.03 7.42 -26.66
CA SER A 7 7.97 6.62 -25.85
C SER A 7 8.47 7.35 -24.58
N TYR A 8 8.70 8.67 -24.66
CA TYR A 8 9.09 9.45 -23.49
C TYR A 8 7.94 9.61 -22.48
N ARG A 9 6.72 9.87 -22.97
CA ARG A 9 5.51 9.96 -22.13
C ARG A 9 5.21 8.64 -21.45
N ASP A 10 5.24 7.54 -22.21
CA ASP A 10 4.82 6.22 -21.73
C ASP A 10 5.78 5.68 -20.66
N ARG A 11 7.07 6.07 -20.70
CA ARG A 11 8.01 5.80 -19.60
C ARG A 11 7.60 6.45 -18.27
N LYS A 12 7.04 7.66 -18.31
CA LYS A 12 6.51 8.33 -17.10
C LYS A 12 5.20 7.68 -16.65
N VAL A 13 4.31 7.35 -17.60
CA VAL A 13 3.02 6.71 -17.33
C VAL A 13 3.21 5.33 -16.70
N LYS A 14 4.13 4.51 -17.21
CA LYS A 14 4.46 3.18 -16.67
C LYS A 14 4.74 3.20 -15.17
N LYS A 15 5.45 4.24 -14.66
CA LYS A 15 5.70 4.40 -13.22
C LYS A 15 4.43 4.68 -12.42
N ARG A 16 3.50 5.46 -12.99
CA ARG A 16 2.20 5.75 -12.37
C ARG A 16 1.32 4.50 -12.34
N ASP A 17 1.30 3.75 -13.43
CA ASP A 17 0.44 2.56 -13.55
C ASP A 17 0.89 1.48 -12.57
N PHE A 18 2.20 1.24 -12.42
CA PHE A 18 2.69 0.33 -11.38
C PHE A 18 2.35 0.78 -9.97
N ARG A 19 2.43 2.09 -9.69
CA ARG A 19 2.03 2.62 -8.38
C ARG A 19 0.54 2.40 -8.11
N GLN A 20 -0.32 2.58 -9.11
CA GLN A 20 -1.75 2.29 -9.00
C GLN A 20 -1.99 0.79 -8.77
N LEU A 21 -1.26 -0.07 -9.50
CA LEU A 21 -1.34 -1.52 -9.35
C LEU A 21 -0.96 -1.98 -7.94
N TRP A 22 0.13 -1.46 -7.36
CA TRP A 22 0.52 -1.80 -6.00
C TRP A 22 -0.51 -1.32 -4.96
N GLN A 23 -1.11 -0.14 -5.15
CA GLN A 23 -2.20 0.31 -4.28
C GLN A 23 -3.41 -0.61 -4.36
N LEU A 24 -3.78 -1.06 -5.57
CA LEU A 24 -4.89 -1.98 -5.78
C LEU A 24 -4.64 -3.33 -5.11
N GLN A 25 -3.43 -3.88 -5.25
CA GLN A 25 -3.06 -5.14 -4.61
C GLN A 25 -3.05 -5.05 -3.09
N ILE A 26 -2.48 -3.97 -2.51
CA ILE A 26 -2.52 -3.76 -1.06
C ILE A 26 -3.96 -3.61 -0.59
N ASN A 27 -4.78 -2.82 -1.29
CA ASN A 27 -6.20 -2.66 -0.99
C ASN A 27 -6.92 -4.01 -0.98
N ALA A 28 -6.71 -4.85 -2.00
CA ALA A 28 -7.30 -6.20 -2.05
C ALA A 28 -6.87 -7.08 -0.87
N ALA A 29 -5.62 -7.00 -0.44
CA ALA A 29 -5.08 -7.80 0.67
C ALA A 29 -5.57 -7.33 2.05
N VAL A 30 -5.79 -6.03 2.25
CA VAL A 30 -6.27 -5.49 3.54
C VAL A 30 -7.78 -5.67 3.74
N ARG A 31 -8.55 -5.75 2.65
CA ARG A 31 -10.02 -5.92 2.68
C ARG A 31 -10.51 -7.15 3.46
N PRO A 32 -9.99 -8.37 3.25
CA PRO A 32 -10.41 -9.55 4.02
C PRO A 32 -10.05 -9.43 5.51
N LEU A 33 -9.04 -8.62 5.85
CA LEU A 33 -8.62 -8.36 7.24
C LEU A 33 -9.46 -7.24 7.91
N GLY A 34 -10.47 -6.71 7.21
CA GLY A 34 -11.43 -5.73 7.73
C GLY A 34 -10.90 -4.30 7.83
N ILE A 35 -9.73 -4.01 7.27
CA ILE A 35 -9.12 -2.68 7.26
C ILE A 35 -9.08 -2.10 5.84
N ASN A 36 -9.19 -0.78 5.75
CA ASN A 36 -9.05 -0.07 4.47
C ASN A 36 -7.60 0.42 4.28
N TYR A 37 -7.21 0.65 3.02
CA TYR A 37 -5.86 1.08 2.67
C TYR A 37 -5.44 2.37 3.39
N SER A 38 -6.32 3.37 3.52
CA SER A 38 -5.99 4.63 4.18
C SER A 38 -5.69 4.46 5.67
N ARG A 39 -6.47 3.62 6.36
CA ARG A 39 -6.24 3.27 7.77
C ARG A 39 -4.96 2.45 7.93
N PHE A 40 -4.69 1.53 7.02
CA PHE A 40 -3.45 0.76 6.99
C PHE A 40 -2.21 1.67 6.86
N ILE A 41 -2.21 2.57 5.88
CA ILE A 41 -1.10 3.52 5.68
C ILE A 41 -0.97 4.48 6.85
N ASN A 42 -2.09 4.93 7.44
CA ASN A 42 -2.04 5.78 8.63
C ASN A 42 -1.38 5.05 9.80
N GLY A 43 -1.76 3.80 10.07
CA GLY A 43 -1.16 3.03 11.15
C GLY A 43 0.31 2.65 10.89
N LEU A 44 0.70 2.39 9.64
CA LEU A 44 2.13 2.22 9.30
C LEU A 44 2.96 3.47 9.61
N LYS A 45 2.43 4.67 9.30
CA LYS A 45 3.11 5.93 9.61
C LYS A 45 3.23 6.16 11.11
N LYS A 46 2.20 5.82 11.90
CA LYS A 46 2.24 5.93 13.36
C LYS A 46 3.29 5.02 13.98
N LYS A 47 3.43 3.79 13.47
CA LYS A 47 4.48 2.85 13.87
C LYS A 47 5.86 3.16 13.29
N ASN A 48 5.99 4.25 12.53
CA ASN A 48 7.22 4.66 11.87
C ASN A 48 7.81 3.58 10.95
N ILE A 49 6.95 2.74 10.35
CA ILE A 49 7.34 1.67 9.44
C ILE A 49 7.35 2.24 8.02
N GLU A 50 8.53 2.66 7.57
CA GLU A 50 8.76 3.18 6.22
C GLU A 50 8.97 2.04 5.21
N ILE A 51 7.86 1.43 4.77
CA ILE A 51 7.88 0.39 3.73
C ILE A 51 7.33 0.92 2.41
N ASP A 52 8.06 0.64 1.34
CA ASP A 52 7.66 0.96 -0.02
C ASP A 52 6.53 0.06 -0.54
N ARG A 53 5.63 0.65 -1.33
CA ARG A 53 4.45 -0.05 -1.89
C ARG A 53 4.82 -1.22 -2.80
N LYS A 54 5.96 -1.12 -3.49
CA LYS A 54 6.51 -2.21 -4.31
C LYS A 54 6.85 -3.42 -3.45
N VAL A 55 7.59 -3.19 -2.37
CA VAL A 55 8.03 -4.24 -1.46
C VAL A 55 6.82 -4.85 -0.76
N MET A 56 5.86 -4.01 -0.33
CA MET A 56 4.62 -4.49 0.28
C MET A 56 3.81 -5.38 -0.67
N SER A 57 3.65 -4.99 -1.93
CA SER A 57 2.99 -5.81 -2.97
C SER A 57 3.70 -7.17 -3.16
N GLN A 58 5.03 -7.17 -3.19
CA GLN A 58 5.81 -8.41 -3.31
C GLN A 58 5.69 -9.28 -2.05
N LEU A 59 5.64 -8.67 -0.87
CA LEU A 59 5.51 -9.36 0.41
C LEU A 59 4.13 -10.02 0.52
N ILE A 60 3.06 -9.34 0.09
CA ILE A 60 1.71 -9.92 -0.01
C ILE A 60 1.72 -11.16 -0.91
N ALA A 61 2.38 -11.09 -2.06
CA ALA A 61 2.39 -12.18 -3.03
C ALA A 61 3.24 -13.39 -2.58
N LYS A 62 4.38 -13.15 -1.92
CA LYS A 62 5.31 -14.22 -1.52
C LYS A 62 5.05 -14.77 -0.12
N TYR A 63 4.61 -13.94 0.81
CA TYR A 63 4.51 -14.24 2.23
C TYR A 63 3.22 -13.65 2.84
N PRO A 64 2.05 -14.23 2.54
CA PRO A 64 0.77 -13.74 3.06
C PRO A 64 0.70 -13.77 4.60
N ASP A 65 1.33 -14.75 5.25
CA ASP A 65 1.32 -14.89 6.71
C ASP A 65 2.06 -13.74 7.41
N ILE A 66 3.19 -13.29 6.84
CA ILE A 66 3.94 -12.15 7.36
C ILE A 66 3.11 -10.86 7.21
N PHE A 67 2.42 -10.71 6.07
CA PHE A 67 1.53 -9.57 5.87
C PHE A 67 0.39 -9.53 6.89
N ALA A 68 -0.22 -10.68 7.20
CA ALA A 68 -1.26 -10.77 8.21
C ALA A 68 -0.77 -10.29 9.58
N LYS A 69 0.43 -10.70 10.01
CA LYS A 69 1.05 -10.23 11.26
C LYS A 69 1.29 -8.71 11.27
N ILE A 70 1.76 -8.14 10.15
CA ILE A 70 1.94 -6.68 10.03
C ILE A 70 0.59 -5.96 10.16
N VAL A 71 -0.46 -6.51 9.56
CA VAL A 71 -1.81 -5.93 9.65
C VAL A 71 -2.37 -6.01 11.07
N GLU A 72 -2.17 -7.11 11.78
CA GLU A 72 -2.56 -7.24 13.18
C GLU A 72 -1.84 -6.22 14.07
N GLU A 73 -0.53 -6.09 13.87
CA GLU A 73 0.31 -5.11 14.57
C GLU A 73 -0.21 -3.69 14.33
N VAL A 74 -0.60 -3.36 13.10
CA VAL A 74 -1.17 -2.05 12.75
C VAL A 74 -2.60 -1.85 13.27
N ARG A 75 -3.40 -2.92 13.37
CA ARG A 75 -4.81 -2.85 13.83
C ARG A 75 -4.93 -2.46 15.30
N GLY A 76 -3.95 -2.79 16.14
CA GLY A 76 -3.94 -2.45 17.57
C GLY A 76 -4.19 -0.98 17.88
N GLU A 77 -3.74 -0.06 17.01
CA GLU A 77 -3.80 1.39 17.23
C GLU A 77 -5.04 2.08 16.63
N ALA A 78 -5.88 1.37 15.86
CA ALA A 78 -7.11 1.97 15.34
C ALA A 78 -8.09 2.41 16.46
N LYS A 79 -7.78 2.06 17.72
CA LYS A 79 -8.51 2.45 18.93
C LYS A 79 -8.14 3.84 19.49
N GLU A 80 -7.01 4.46 19.11
CA GLU A 80 -6.55 5.71 19.77
C GLU A 80 -7.10 7.03 19.20
N VAL A 81 -7.76 7.06 18.04
CA VAL A 81 -8.15 8.34 17.40
C VAL A 81 -9.59 8.78 17.72
N LYS A 82 -10.19 8.24 18.79
CA LYS A 82 -11.43 8.79 19.37
C LYS A 82 -11.13 9.51 20.69
N SER A 83 -10.31 10.56 20.65
CA SER A 83 -10.21 11.51 21.77
C SER A 83 -9.47 12.79 21.37
N VAL A 84 -10.02 13.61 20.47
CA VAL A 84 -9.76 15.05 20.53
C VAL A 84 -11.01 15.80 20.06
N LYS A 85 -11.71 16.38 21.05
CA LYS A 85 -12.78 17.40 21.02
C LYS A 85 -13.95 17.21 20.07
#